data_AF-A0A068WU62-F1
#
_entry.id   AF-A0A068WU62-F1
#
_cell.length_a   1.000
_cell.length_b   1.000
_cell.length_c   1.000
_cell.angle_alpha   90.00
_cell.angle_beta   90.00
_cell.angle_gamma   90.00
#
_symmetry.space_group_name_H-M   'P 1'
#
loop_
_entity.id
_entity.type
_entity.pdbx_description
1 polymer ?
#
loop_
_entity_poly.entity_id
_entity_poly.type
_entity_poly.pdbx_seq_one_letter_code
_entity_poly.pdbx_strand_id
1 'polypeptide(L)'
;MNNSTVATEPASPTWEFAHSYPIVTLLSVSYATIFIAGLLGNFAVITIVLRNHHMRSVTNIFICNLSVADLLVTVFVEPLTLLQNIVVGWHWGATTCWCVPYLQGISVCASSLSLLVIALDRYLAICFPMKRFIRRSLAKKIIAVIWFFSAALFIPWAYYFRLSHAPDGLINCREFWPSVTADRAFFLGVVTLLVYTTPLLFMAYCYCSIILRVWMRVRKDQSTTGAAKATSSDESRNTKVIPERLHSPTKEAPSDQERGTASDVSGYAETQPSETRTMNSFATPTKFTKM
;
A
#
# COMPACT_ATOMS: atom_id res chain seq x y z
N MET A 1 -7.56 -2.51 -76.27
CA MET A 1 -6.74 -2.19 -75.08
C MET A 1 -7.60 -2.46 -73.85
N ASN A 2 -7.47 -3.67 -73.35
CA ASN A 2 -8.22 -4.27 -72.26
C ASN A 2 -7.56 -3.88 -70.93
N ASN A 3 -8.25 -2.99 -70.22
CA ASN A 3 -7.87 -2.45 -68.93
C ASN A 3 -7.99 -3.55 -67.86
N SER A 4 -6.88 -4.16 -67.48
CA SER A 4 -6.83 -5.11 -66.36
C SER A 4 -6.29 -4.37 -65.14
N THR A 5 -7.19 -3.76 -64.37
CA THR A 5 -6.91 -3.38 -62.99
C THR A 5 -6.69 -4.68 -62.22
N VAL A 6 -5.43 -5.04 -62.00
CA VAL A 6 -5.04 -6.07 -61.04
C VAL A 6 -5.50 -5.57 -59.68
N ALA A 7 -6.62 -6.10 -59.20
CA ALA A 7 -7.00 -5.96 -57.81
C ALA A 7 -5.94 -6.72 -57.00
N THR A 8 -5.07 -5.99 -56.31
CA THR A 8 -4.15 -6.57 -55.34
C THR A 8 -5.03 -7.22 -54.27
N GLU A 9 -5.02 -8.56 -54.20
CA GLU A 9 -5.69 -9.25 -53.10
C GLU A 9 -5.15 -8.72 -51.76
N PRO A 10 -6.00 -8.52 -50.74
CA PRO A 10 -5.51 -8.15 -49.42
C PRO A 10 -4.60 -9.26 -48.92
N ALA A 11 -3.31 -8.95 -48.76
CA ALA A 11 -2.33 -9.87 -48.21
C ALA A 11 -2.87 -10.45 -46.90
N SER A 12 -2.94 -11.78 -46.82
CA SER A 12 -3.26 -12.47 -45.57
C SER A 12 -2.32 -11.99 -44.47
N PRO A 13 -2.79 -11.81 -43.21
CA PRO A 13 -1.92 -11.41 -42.11
C PRO A 13 -0.80 -12.43 -41.94
N THR A 14 0.41 -12.07 -42.36
CA THR A 14 1.61 -12.89 -42.16
C THR A 14 2.13 -12.62 -40.76
N TRP A 15 2.21 -13.67 -39.93
CA TRP A 15 2.74 -13.62 -38.56
C TRP A 15 4.26 -13.48 -38.57
N GLU A 16 4.75 -12.39 -39.14
CA GLU A 16 6.17 -12.10 -39.24
C GLU A 16 6.69 -11.53 -37.92
N PHE A 17 7.85 -12.02 -37.47
CA PHE A 17 8.47 -11.54 -36.25
C PHE A 17 9.18 -10.22 -36.48
N ALA A 18 8.95 -9.24 -35.61
CA ALA A 18 9.55 -7.91 -35.68
C ALA A 18 11.05 -7.89 -35.33
N HIS A 19 11.54 -8.95 -34.69
CA HIS A 19 12.90 -9.05 -34.16
C HIS A 19 13.52 -10.42 -34.45
N SER A 20 14.84 -10.52 -34.25
CA SER A 20 15.55 -11.80 -34.35
C SER A 20 15.08 -12.78 -33.27
N TYR A 21 15.16 -14.08 -33.58
CA TYR A 21 14.76 -15.17 -32.67
C TYR A 21 15.28 -15.05 -31.21
N PRO A 22 16.54 -14.67 -30.93
CA PRO A 22 16.99 -14.52 -29.55
C PRO A 22 16.26 -13.39 -28.80
N ILE A 23 15.98 -12.28 -29.47
CA ILE A 23 15.26 -11.14 -28.86
C ILE A 23 13.80 -11.54 -28.58
N VAL A 24 13.13 -12.18 -29.54
CA VAL A 24 11.77 -12.68 -29.36
C VAL A 24 11.69 -13.66 -28.19
N THR A 25 12.65 -14.56 -28.08
CA THR A 25 12.73 -15.53 -26.97
C THR A 25 12.91 -14.80 -25.63
N LEU A 26 13.83 -13.84 -25.56
CA LEU A 26 14.10 -13.05 -24.36
C LEU A 26 12.85 -12.27 -23.92
N LEU A 27 12.18 -11.57 -24.84
CA LEU A 27 10.95 -10.83 -24.57
C LEU A 27 9.85 -11.77 -24.07
N SER A 28 9.64 -12.90 -24.76
CA SER A 28 8.61 -13.88 -24.41
C SER A 28 8.80 -14.45 -23.00
N VAL A 29 10.02 -14.86 -22.65
CA VAL A 29 10.34 -15.38 -21.31
C VAL A 29 10.18 -14.30 -20.25
N SER A 30 10.62 -13.07 -20.53
CA SER A 30 10.54 -11.96 -19.58
C SER A 30 9.09 -11.58 -19.29
N TYR A 31 8.27 -11.35 -20.33
CA TYR A 31 6.85 -11.03 -20.18
C TYR A 31 6.08 -12.20 -19.56
N ALA A 32 6.36 -13.45 -19.90
CA ALA A 32 5.74 -14.61 -19.25
C ALA A 32 6.05 -14.66 -17.74
N THR A 33 7.28 -14.35 -17.35
CA THR A 33 7.68 -14.28 -15.95
C THR A 33 6.93 -13.16 -15.21
N ILE A 34 6.88 -11.96 -15.79
CA ILE A 34 6.14 -10.83 -15.23
C ILE A 34 4.64 -11.16 -15.13
N PHE A 35 4.06 -11.77 -16.15
CA PHE A 35 2.66 -12.18 -16.17
C PHE A 35 2.34 -13.16 -15.04
N ILE A 36 3.12 -14.24 -14.90
CA ILE A 36 2.90 -15.25 -13.85
C ILE A 36 3.08 -14.63 -12.46
N ALA A 37 4.14 -13.86 -12.24
CA ALA A 37 4.39 -13.19 -10.97
C ALA A 37 3.29 -12.17 -10.62
N GLY A 38 2.87 -11.36 -11.60
CA GLY A 38 1.79 -10.38 -11.46
C GLY A 38 0.45 -11.03 -11.15
N LEU A 39 0.11 -12.12 -11.84
CA LEU A 39 -1.14 -12.85 -11.63
C LEU A 39 -1.18 -13.49 -10.23
N LEU A 40 -0.15 -14.27 -9.88
CA LEU A 40 -0.09 -14.97 -8.59
C LEU A 40 0.03 -13.99 -7.42
N GLY A 41 0.90 -12.99 -7.53
CA GLY A 41 1.16 -12.01 -6.47
C GLY A 41 -0.08 -11.17 -6.16
N ASN A 42 -0.70 -10.57 -7.17
CA ASN A 42 -1.86 -9.71 -6.95
C ASN A 42 -3.10 -10.50 -6.51
N PHE A 43 -3.30 -11.71 -7.06
CA PHE A 43 -4.38 -12.58 -6.59
C PHE A 43 -4.20 -13.02 -5.14
N ALA A 44 -2.97 -13.33 -4.73
CA ALA A 44 -2.64 -13.67 -3.35
C ALA A 44 -2.93 -12.50 -2.40
N VAL A 45 -2.54 -11.27 -2.75
CA VAL A 45 -2.82 -10.06 -1.96
C VAL A 45 -4.32 -9.90 -1.72
N ILE A 46 -5.14 -9.96 -2.78
CA ILE A 46 -6.60 -9.87 -2.67
C ILE A 46 -7.13 -10.98 -1.75
N THR A 47 -6.69 -12.21 -1.96
CA THR A 47 -7.14 -13.38 -1.18
C THR A 47 -6.81 -13.23 0.31
N ILE A 48 -5.58 -12.82 0.64
CA ILE A 48 -5.12 -12.67 2.03
C ILE A 48 -5.93 -11.58 2.74
N VAL A 49 -6.11 -10.42 2.12
CA VAL A 49 -6.83 -9.29 2.74
C VAL A 49 -8.33 -9.60 2.89
N LEU A 50 -8.94 -10.28 1.91
CA LEU A 50 -10.34 -10.67 2.00
C LEU A 50 -10.58 -11.76 3.05
N ARG A 51 -9.71 -12.77 3.16
CA ARG A 51 -9.86 -13.86 4.14
C ARG A 51 -9.60 -13.41 5.57
N ASN A 52 -8.63 -12.53 5.80
CA ASN A 52 -8.28 -12.10 7.15
C ASN A 52 -9.02 -10.81 7.57
N HIS A 53 -10.03 -10.93 8.44
CA HIS A 53 -10.81 -9.79 8.93
C HIS A 53 -9.95 -8.73 9.66
N HIS A 54 -8.89 -9.14 10.36
CA HIS A 54 -7.97 -8.22 11.04
C HIS A 54 -7.17 -7.36 10.05
N MET A 55 -6.97 -7.85 8.83
CA MET A 55 -6.26 -7.15 7.76
C MET A 55 -7.17 -6.19 6.99
N ARG A 56 -8.44 -5.98 7.35
CA ARG A 56 -9.34 -5.06 6.63
C ARG A 56 -9.15 -3.60 7.06
N SER A 57 -7.92 -3.11 7.11
CA SER A 57 -7.61 -1.70 7.37
C SER A 57 -7.95 -0.83 6.14
N VAL A 58 -8.01 0.50 6.29
CA VAL A 58 -8.22 1.40 5.14
C VAL A 58 -7.10 1.27 4.12
N THR A 59 -5.84 1.22 4.58
CA THR A 59 -4.68 1.01 3.72
C THR A 59 -4.81 -0.29 2.93
N ASN A 60 -5.23 -1.37 3.58
CA ASN A 60 -5.34 -2.67 2.93
C ASN A 60 -6.49 -2.74 1.91
N ILE A 61 -7.52 -1.91 2.07
CA ILE A 61 -8.55 -1.72 1.03
C ILE A 61 -7.94 -1.07 -0.23
N PHE A 62 -7.08 -0.07 -0.08
CA PHE A 62 -6.36 0.52 -1.22
C PHE A 62 -5.30 -0.41 -1.80
N ILE A 63 -4.64 -1.23 -0.98
CA ILE A 63 -3.75 -2.30 -1.47
C ILE A 63 -4.51 -3.30 -2.33
N CYS A 64 -5.73 -3.70 -1.93
CA CYS A 64 -6.58 -4.53 -2.80
C CYS A 64 -6.94 -3.81 -4.11
N ASN A 65 -7.22 -2.50 -4.05
CA ASN A 65 -7.50 -1.72 -5.26
C ASN A 65 -6.30 -1.70 -6.22
N LEU A 66 -5.09 -1.54 -5.70
CA LEU A 66 -3.85 -1.64 -6.48
C LEU A 66 -3.76 -3.01 -7.15
N SER A 67 -3.96 -4.09 -6.39
CA SER A 67 -3.94 -5.45 -6.96
C SER A 67 -5.01 -5.69 -8.04
N VAL A 68 -6.19 -5.06 -7.93
CA VAL A 68 -7.21 -5.13 -8.99
C VAL A 68 -6.76 -4.38 -10.25
N ALA A 69 -6.20 -3.19 -10.11
CA ALA A 69 -5.67 -2.41 -11.24
C ALA A 69 -4.50 -3.14 -11.93
N ASP A 70 -3.61 -3.75 -11.14
CA ASP A 70 -2.47 -4.52 -11.64
C ASP A 70 -2.91 -5.82 -12.32
N LEU A 71 -3.93 -6.53 -11.79
CA LEU A 71 -4.52 -7.68 -12.48
C LEU A 71 -5.16 -7.30 -13.81
N LEU A 72 -5.81 -6.14 -13.88
CA LEU A 72 -6.40 -5.65 -15.14
C LEU A 72 -5.31 -5.42 -16.20
N VAL A 73 -4.18 -4.81 -15.83
CA VAL A 73 -3.02 -4.66 -16.72
C VAL A 73 -2.42 -6.01 -17.08
N THR A 74 -2.20 -6.86 -16.08
CA THR A 74 -1.58 -8.19 -16.25
C THR A 74 -2.39 -9.05 -17.22
N VAL A 75 -3.72 -9.07 -17.10
CA VAL A 75 -4.58 -9.97 -17.88
C VAL A 75 -4.86 -9.42 -19.28
N PHE A 76 -5.11 -8.11 -19.42
CA PHE A 76 -5.58 -7.55 -20.69
C PHE A 76 -4.51 -6.79 -21.47
N VAL A 77 -3.60 -6.11 -20.79
CA VAL A 77 -2.62 -5.22 -21.43
C VAL A 77 -1.34 -5.99 -21.74
N GLU A 78 -0.75 -6.66 -20.75
CA GLU A 78 0.55 -7.33 -20.88
C GLU A 78 0.63 -8.33 -22.05
N PRO A 79 -0.34 -9.24 -22.27
CA PRO A 79 -0.23 -10.21 -23.36
C PRO A 79 -0.25 -9.53 -24.74
N LEU A 80 -1.10 -8.52 -24.91
CA LEU A 80 -1.23 -7.80 -26.17
C LEU A 80 -0.04 -6.87 -26.41
N THR A 81 0.53 -6.30 -25.36
CA THR A 81 1.80 -5.56 -25.42
C THR A 81 2.95 -6.47 -25.86
N LEU A 82 3.09 -7.68 -25.28
CA LEU A 82 4.09 -8.64 -25.75
C LEU A 82 3.91 -8.94 -27.23
N LEU A 83 2.69 -9.26 -27.64
CA LEU A 83 2.38 -9.64 -29.02
C LEU A 83 2.65 -8.50 -30.00
N GLN A 84 2.34 -7.25 -29.63
CA GLN A 84 2.68 -6.06 -30.41
C GLN A 84 4.19 -5.82 -30.51
N ASN A 85 4.97 -6.22 -29.50
CA ASN A 85 6.43 -6.08 -29.54
C ASN A 85 7.13 -7.17 -30.36
N ILE A 86 6.53 -8.36 -30.52
CA ILE A 86 7.18 -9.47 -31.23
C ILE A 86 6.63 -9.71 -32.64
N VAL A 87 5.38 -9.32 -32.93
CA VAL A 87 4.73 -9.52 -34.24
C VAL A 87 4.65 -8.18 -34.97
N VAL A 88 4.98 -8.19 -36.27
CA VAL A 88 4.82 -7.01 -37.14
C VAL A 88 3.34 -6.71 -37.36
N GLY A 89 2.90 -5.48 -37.06
CA GLY A 89 1.52 -5.06 -37.28
C GLY A 89 0.52 -5.52 -36.20
N TRP A 90 -0.70 -5.02 -36.31
CA TRP A 90 -1.78 -5.21 -35.34
C TRP A 90 -2.84 -6.19 -35.86
N HIS A 91 -2.91 -7.36 -35.21
CA HIS A 91 -3.74 -8.49 -35.62
C HIS A 91 -5.01 -8.68 -34.77
N TRP A 92 -5.14 -7.93 -33.67
CA TRP A 92 -6.11 -8.21 -32.59
C TRP A 92 -7.47 -7.52 -32.77
N GLY A 93 -7.69 -6.90 -33.94
CA GLY A 93 -8.92 -6.19 -34.30
C GLY A 93 -9.00 -4.76 -33.75
N ALA A 94 -10.05 -4.04 -34.16
CA ALA A 94 -10.22 -2.63 -33.81
C ALA A 94 -10.54 -2.42 -32.32
N THR A 95 -11.29 -3.34 -31.71
CA THR A 95 -11.71 -3.24 -30.31
C THR A 95 -10.51 -3.19 -29.36
N THR A 96 -9.56 -4.11 -29.54
CA THR A 96 -8.36 -4.16 -28.69
C THR A 96 -7.44 -2.96 -28.92
N CYS A 97 -7.40 -2.41 -30.14
CA CYS A 97 -6.55 -1.27 -30.48
C CYS A 97 -6.82 -0.03 -29.61
N TRP A 98 -8.08 0.29 -29.34
CA TRP A 98 -8.41 1.40 -28.43
C TRP A 98 -8.59 0.95 -26.98
N CYS A 99 -9.07 -0.28 -26.75
CA CYS A 99 -9.40 -0.76 -25.42
C CYS A 99 -8.16 -1.01 -24.56
N VAL A 100 -7.11 -1.62 -25.12
CA VAL A 100 -5.85 -1.92 -24.39
C VAL A 100 -5.17 -0.66 -23.85
N PRO A 101 -4.83 0.36 -24.67
CA PRO A 101 -4.23 1.57 -24.16
C PRO A 101 -5.17 2.27 -23.18
N TYR A 102 -6.47 2.34 -23.46
CA TYR A 102 -7.45 2.95 -22.55
C TYR A 102 -7.44 2.30 -21.16
N LEU A 103 -7.52 0.97 -21.10
CA LEU A 103 -7.44 0.20 -19.86
C LEU A 103 -6.11 0.38 -19.14
N GLN A 104 -4.99 0.41 -19.87
CA GLN A 104 -3.67 0.71 -19.31
C GLN A 104 -3.65 2.09 -18.63
N GLY A 105 -4.16 3.12 -19.31
CA GLY A 105 -4.22 4.48 -18.78
C GLY A 105 -5.08 4.57 -17.52
N ILE A 106 -6.26 3.95 -17.54
CA ILE A 106 -7.13 3.88 -16.36
C ILE A 106 -6.41 3.25 -15.18
N SER A 107 -5.83 2.06 -15.37
CA SER A 107 -5.18 1.33 -14.28
C SER A 107 -4.00 2.09 -13.70
N VAL A 108 -3.12 2.66 -14.55
CA VAL A 108 -1.98 3.45 -14.08
C VAL A 108 -2.43 4.66 -13.27
N CYS A 109 -3.48 5.36 -13.73
CA CYS A 109 -4.04 6.49 -13.01
C CYS A 109 -4.68 6.07 -11.68
N ALA A 110 -5.48 5.00 -11.69
CA ALA A 110 -6.13 4.49 -10.51
C ALA A 110 -5.10 4.05 -9.45
N SER A 111 -4.01 3.40 -9.88
CA SER A 111 -2.90 3.01 -9.01
C SER A 111 -2.18 4.21 -8.43
N SER A 112 -1.81 5.19 -9.26
CA SER A 112 -1.11 6.39 -8.80
C SER A 112 -1.91 7.19 -7.77
N LEU A 113 -3.21 7.42 -8.03
CA LEU A 113 -4.10 8.09 -7.09
C LEU A 113 -4.31 7.26 -5.81
N SER A 114 -4.37 5.94 -5.90
CA SER A 114 -4.45 5.06 -4.73
C SER A 114 -3.21 5.18 -3.83
N LEU A 115 -2.01 5.23 -4.43
CA LEU A 115 -0.76 5.42 -3.71
C LEU A 115 -0.71 6.78 -3.00
N LEU A 116 -1.20 7.84 -3.65
CA LEU A 116 -1.35 9.16 -3.03
C LEU A 116 -2.23 9.08 -1.78
N VAL A 117 -3.41 8.44 -1.88
CA VAL A 117 -4.31 8.31 -0.73
C VAL A 117 -3.71 7.44 0.37
N ILE A 118 -2.98 6.37 0.03
CA ILE A 118 -2.23 5.57 1.01
C ILE A 118 -1.21 6.45 1.74
N ALA A 119 -0.39 7.22 1.02
CA ALA A 119 0.59 8.11 1.62
C ALA A 119 -0.06 9.15 2.55
N LEU A 120 -1.19 9.72 2.14
CA LEU A 120 -1.97 10.65 2.96
C LEU A 120 -2.53 9.98 4.22
N ASP A 121 -3.15 8.81 4.10
CA ASP A 121 -3.70 8.05 5.24
C ASP A 121 -2.59 7.75 6.28
N ARG A 122 -1.40 7.35 5.80
CA ARG A 122 -0.23 7.11 6.66
C ARG A 122 0.28 8.38 7.32
N TYR A 123 0.43 9.46 6.55
CA TYR A 123 0.86 10.76 7.06
C TYR A 123 -0.08 11.24 8.17
N LEU A 124 -1.38 11.20 7.93
CA LEU A 124 -2.38 11.62 8.90
C LEU A 124 -2.36 10.76 10.17
N ALA A 125 -2.29 9.43 10.03
CA ALA A 125 -2.26 8.51 11.17
C ALA A 125 -1.02 8.71 12.06
N ILE A 126 0.15 8.99 11.47
CA ILE A 126 1.41 9.11 12.20
C ILE A 126 1.57 10.52 12.78
N CYS A 127 1.32 11.56 11.99
CA CYS A 127 1.54 12.94 12.39
C CYS A 127 0.42 13.45 13.32
N PHE A 128 -0.81 12.95 13.19
CA PHE A 128 -1.99 13.38 13.93
C PHE A 128 -2.76 12.20 14.57
N PRO A 129 -2.15 11.49 15.54
CA PRO A 129 -2.65 10.20 16.05
C PRO A 129 -4.04 10.26 16.72
N MET A 130 -4.48 11.43 17.19
CA MET A 130 -5.77 11.60 17.88
C MET A 130 -6.97 11.78 16.94
N LYS A 131 -6.76 11.73 15.61
CA LYS A 131 -7.83 11.96 14.62
C LYS A 131 -7.88 10.81 13.60
N ARG A 132 -9.03 10.13 13.51
CA ARG A 132 -9.30 9.14 12.45
C ARG A 132 -9.96 9.85 11.26
N PHE A 133 -9.18 10.19 10.25
CA PHE A 133 -9.67 10.92 9.08
C PHE A 133 -10.41 10.02 8.09
N ILE A 134 -9.78 8.93 7.63
CA ILE A 134 -10.36 8.06 6.61
C ILE A 134 -10.99 6.82 7.26
N ARG A 135 -12.31 6.69 7.10
CA ARG A 135 -13.09 5.50 7.49
C ARG A 135 -13.23 4.55 6.30
N ARG A 136 -13.53 3.27 6.55
CA ARG A 136 -13.71 2.25 5.49
C ARG A 136 -14.78 2.62 4.46
N SER A 137 -15.90 3.21 4.90
CA SER A 137 -16.97 3.67 4.00
C SER A 137 -16.51 4.79 3.07
N LEU A 138 -15.73 5.74 3.59
CA LEU A 138 -15.13 6.81 2.79
C LEU A 138 -14.08 6.25 1.82
N ALA A 139 -13.25 5.29 2.23
CA ALA A 139 -12.26 4.66 1.37
C ALA A 139 -12.91 4.01 0.12
N LYS A 140 -14.03 3.30 0.29
CA LYS A 140 -14.79 2.74 -0.85
C LYS A 140 -15.32 3.81 -1.79
N LYS A 141 -15.81 4.95 -1.25
CA LYS A 141 -16.26 6.08 -2.07
C LYS A 141 -15.10 6.71 -2.84
N ILE A 142 -13.95 6.90 -2.18
CA ILE A 142 -12.73 7.43 -2.82
C ILE A 142 -12.30 6.53 -3.98
N ILE A 143 -12.30 5.20 -3.78
CA ILE A 143 -11.98 4.24 -4.85
C ILE A 143 -12.94 4.43 -6.03
N ALA A 144 -14.25 4.51 -5.80
CA ALA A 144 -15.22 4.73 -6.88
C ALA A 144 -14.96 6.04 -7.64
N VAL A 145 -14.61 7.12 -6.93
CA VAL A 145 -14.24 8.41 -7.53
C VAL A 145 -12.95 8.28 -8.34
N ILE A 146 -11.94 7.57 -7.83
CA ILE A 146 -10.68 7.31 -8.54
C ILE A 146 -10.97 6.62 -9.88
N TRP A 147 -11.71 5.52 -9.88
CA TRP A 147 -12.03 4.79 -11.11
C TRP A 147 -12.80 5.64 -12.11
N PHE A 148 -13.81 6.38 -11.65
CA PHE A 148 -14.57 7.29 -12.52
C PHE A 148 -13.68 8.39 -13.11
N PHE A 149 -12.86 9.02 -12.28
CA PHE A 149 -11.94 10.07 -12.71
C PHE A 149 -10.91 9.53 -13.71
N SER A 150 -10.29 8.38 -13.42
CA SER A 150 -9.34 7.73 -14.33
C SER A 150 -10.00 7.35 -15.66
N ALA A 151 -11.21 6.79 -15.63
CA ALA A 151 -11.96 6.47 -16.83
C ALA A 151 -12.29 7.70 -17.68
N ALA A 152 -12.68 8.81 -17.03
CA ALA A 152 -12.95 10.08 -17.70
C ALA A 152 -11.68 10.71 -18.29
N LEU A 153 -10.57 10.70 -17.53
CA LEU A 153 -9.31 11.30 -17.92
C LEU A 153 -8.74 10.67 -19.20
N PHE A 154 -8.88 9.36 -19.35
CA PHE A 154 -8.32 8.61 -20.48
C PHE A 154 -9.28 8.41 -21.66
N ILE A 155 -10.48 9.03 -21.64
CA ILE A 155 -11.39 9.03 -22.80
C ILE A 155 -10.68 9.39 -24.13
N PRO A 156 -9.76 10.38 -24.17
CA PRO A 156 -9.04 10.69 -25.40
C PRO A 156 -8.28 9.50 -25.99
N TRP A 157 -7.70 8.61 -25.19
CA TRP A 157 -7.08 7.39 -25.72
C TRP A 157 -8.09 6.43 -26.34
N ALA A 158 -9.26 6.24 -25.71
CA ALA A 158 -10.33 5.45 -26.33
C ALA A 158 -10.82 6.07 -27.65
N TYR A 159 -10.77 7.40 -27.78
CA TYR A 159 -11.20 8.11 -28.97
C TYR A 159 -10.14 8.21 -30.08
N TYR A 160 -8.87 8.40 -29.75
CA TYR A 160 -7.83 8.68 -30.74
C TYR A 160 -7.08 7.44 -31.22
N PHE A 161 -7.04 6.34 -30.45
CA PHE A 161 -6.45 5.09 -30.93
C PHE A 161 -7.34 4.44 -32.00
N ARG A 162 -6.80 4.24 -33.20
CA ARG A 162 -7.51 3.64 -34.34
C ARG A 162 -6.57 2.75 -35.16
N LEU A 163 -7.16 1.87 -35.94
CA LEU A 163 -6.42 1.10 -36.93
C LEU A 163 -6.01 2.02 -38.09
N SER A 164 -4.79 1.86 -38.54
CA SER A 164 -4.18 2.53 -39.68
C SER A 164 -3.71 1.49 -40.68
N HIS A 165 -3.99 1.71 -41.96
CA HIS A 165 -3.49 0.87 -43.05
C HIS A 165 -2.25 1.53 -43.63
N ALA A 166 -1.10 0.90 -43.46
CA ALA A 166 0.15 1.37 -44.03
C ALA A 166 0.27 0.98 -45.53
N PRO A 167 1.06 1.72 -46.33
CA PRO A 167 1.19 1.47 -47.77
C PRO A 167 1.77 0.10 -48.14
N ASP A 168 2.46 -0.54 -47.20
CA ASP A 168 3.00 -1.89 -47.28
C ASP A 168 1.95 -2.99 -47.01
N GLY A 169 0.69 -2.60 -46.78
CA GLY A 169 -0.42 -3.51 -46.47
C GLY A 169 -0.54 -3.84 -44.98
N LEU A 170 0.35 -3.35 -44.12
CA LEU A 170 0.31 -3.63 -42.69
C LEU A 170 -0.77 -2.83 -41.98
N ILE A 171 -1.55 -3.50 -41.14
CA ILE A 171 -2.48 -2.86 -40.21
C ILE A 171 -1.69 -2.49 -38.96
N ASN A 172 -1.82 -1.24 -38.50
CA ASN A 172 -1.16 -0.74 -37.30
C ASN A 172 -2.21 -0.17 -36.35
N CYS A 173 -2.00 -0.30 -35.04
CA CYS A 173 -2.76 0.46 -34.05
C CYS A 173 -1.99 1.72 -33.67
N ARG A 174 -2.53 2.90 -33.97
CA ARG A 174 -1.86 4.19 -33.71
C ARG A 174 -2.87 5.22 -33.23
N GLU A 175 -2.37 6.24 -32.55
CA GLU A 175 -3.16 7.40 -32.14
C GLU A 175 -3.24 8.46 -33.24
N PHE A 176 -4.42 9.05 -33.40
CA PHE A 176 -4.71 10.07 -34.41
C PHE A 176 -5.19 11.37 -33.77
N TRP A 177 -4.27 12.06 -33.09
CA TRP A 177 -4.55 13.35 -32.49
C TRP A 177 -4.79 14.45 -33.54
N PRO A 178 -5.63 15.46 -33.26
CA PRO A 178 -5.95 16.52 -34.20
C PRO A 178 -4.74 17.44 -34.49
N SER A 179 -3.77 17.50 -33.57
CA SER A 179 -2.49 18.18 -33.77
C SER A 179 -1.44 17.64 -32.80
N VAL A 180 -0.16 17.82 -33.14
CA VAL A 180 0.97 17.53 -32.25
C VAL A 180 0.88 18.31 -30.93
N THR A 181 0.31 19.52 -30.97
CA THR A 181 0.08 20.32 -29.76
C THR A 181 -0.97 19.68 -28.85
N ALA A 182 -2.06 19.14 -29.40
CA ALA A 182 -3.09 18.47 -28.62
C ALA A 182 -2.57 17.18 -27.97
N ASP A 183 -1.83 16.38 -28.74
CA ASP A 183 -1.12 15.20 -28.25
C ASP A 183 -0.20 15.56 -27.06
N ARG A 184 0.74 16.48 -27.26
CA ARG A 184 1.66 16.93 -26.20
C ARG A 184 0.95 17.55 -25.02
N ALA A 185 -0.09 18.35 -25.25
CA ALA A 185 -0.86 18.96 -24.16
C ALA A 185 -1.54 17.89 -23.30
N PHE A 186 -2.07 16.84 -23.92
CA PHE A 186 -2.64 15.72 -23.18
C PHE A 186 -1.56 14.91 -22.45
N PHE A 187 -0.55 14.40 -23.16
CA PHE A 187 0.46 13.54 -22.54
C PHE A 187 1.35 14.30 -21.54
N LEU A 188 2.04 15.35 -21.97
CA LEU A 188 2.99 16.08 -21.10
C LEU A 188 2.26 17.03 -20.14
N GLY A 189 1.21 17.70 -20.61
CA GLY A 189 0.49 18.69 -19.81
C GLY A 189 -0.45 18.07 -18.79
N VAL A 190 -1.23 17.06 -19.18
CA VAL A 190 -2.27 16.48 -18.32
C VAL A 190 -1.76 15.20 -17.66
N VAL A 191 -1.36 14.19 -18.44
CA VAL A 191 -1.02 12.87 -17.89
C VAL A 191 0.25 12.93 -17.05
N THR A 192 1.35 13.46 -17.58
CA THR A 192 2.62 13.55 -16.83
C THR A 192 2.46 14.37 -15.56
N LEU A 193 1.79 15.53 -15.61
CA LEU A 193 1.62 16.35 -14.41
C LEU A 193 0.69 15.69 -13.39
N LEU A 194 -0.52 15.27 -13.79
CA LEU A 194 -1.54 14.80 -12.85
C LEU A 194 -1.35 13.36 -12.39
N VAL A 195 -0.86 12.48 -13.26
CA VAL A 195 -0.76 11.03 -12.98
C VAL A 195 0.62 10.64 -12.48
N TYR A 196 1.66 11.42 -12.80
CA TYR A 196 3.04 11.12 -12.39
C TYR A 196 3.61 12.15 -11.42
N THR A 197 3.77 13.40 -11.84
CA THR A 197 4.51 14.43 -11.08
C THR A 197 3.81 14.82 -9.79
N THR A 198 2.52 15.17 -9.83
CA THR A 198 1.77 15.57 -8.64
C THR A 198 1.70 14.45 -7.59
N PRO A 199 1.37 13.19 -7.96
CA PRO A 199 1.41 12.08 -7.01
C PRO A 199 2.79 11.85 -6.43
N LEU A 200 3.86 11.87 -7.24
CA LEU A 200 5.23 11.68 -6.76
C LEU A 200 5.67 12.74 -5.76
N LEU A 201 5.47 14.02 -6.08
CA LEU A 201 5.86 15.12 -5.19
C LEU A 201 5.07 15.07 -3.89
N PHE A 202 3.78 14.78 -3.96
CA PHE A 202 2.93 14.67 -2.78
C PHE A 202 3.33 13.48 -1.91
N MET A 203 3.55 12.30 -2.51
CA MET A 203 4.05 11.12 -1.79
C MET A 203 5.40 11.40 -1.14
N ALA A 204 6.34 12.01 -1.86
CA ALA A 204 7.64 12.39 -1.34
C ALA A 204 7.50 13.31 -0.11
N TYR A 205 6.67 14.36 -0.21
CA TYR A 205 6.37 15.23 0.91
C TYR A 205 5.82 14.48 2.13
N CYS A 206 4.81 13.61 1.93
CA CYS A 206 4.21 12.81 2.98
C CYS A 206 5.23 11.90 3.66
N TYR A 207 6.01 11.15 2.88
CA TYR A 207 6.99 10.20 3.41
C TYR A 207 8.16 10.90 4.10
N CYS A 208 8.69 12.00 3.55
CA CYS A 208 9.70 12.82 4.22
C CYS A 208 9.18 13.32 5.58
N SER A 209 7.95 13.82 5.63
CA SER A 209 7.35 14.29 6.88
C SER A 209 7.16 13.17 7.90
N ILE A 210 6.73 11.97 7.45
CA ILE A 210 6.63 10.78 8.30
C ILE A 210 7.99 10.44 8.90
N ILE A 211 9.04 10.36 8.07
CA ILE A 211 10.40 10.03 8.49
C ILE A 211 10.86 11.03 9.55
N LEU A 212 10.78 12.33 9.27
CA LEU A 212 11.17 13.38 10.23
C LEU A 212 10.41 13.27 11.55
N ARG A 213 9.08 13.03 11.50
CA ARG A 213 8.25 12.90 12.70
C ARG A 213 8.62 11.67 13.54
N VAL A 214 8.88 10.54 12.90
CA VAL A 214 9.30 9.30 13.58
C VAL A 214 10.69 9.48 14.20
N TRP A 215 11.63 10.06 13.48
CA TRP A 215 12.99 10.32 13.97
C TRP A 215 12.99 11.24 15.21
N MET A 216 12.19 12.31 15.20
CA MET A 216 12.05 13.18 16.37
C MET A 216 11.46 12.46 17.58
N ARG A 217 10.50 11.55 17.38
CA ARG A 217 9.91 10.77 18.47
C ARG A 217 10.92 9.80 19.09
N VAL A 218 11.67 9.08 18.27
CA VAL A 218 12.71 8.14 18.75
C VAL A 218 13.80 8.88 19.54
N ARG A 219 14.28 10.02 19.05
CA ARG A 219 15.26 10.84 19.77
C ARG A 219 14.74 11.32 21.14
N LYS A 220 13.48 11.76 21.21
CA LYS A 220 12.87 12.20 22.47
C LYS A 220 12.79 11.03 23.46
N ASP A 221 12.34 9.86 23.03
CA ASP A 221 12.21 8.68 23.88
C ASP A 221 13.55 8.20 24.46
N GLN A 222 14.62 8.25 23.67
CA GLN A 222 15.99 7.98 24.12
C GLN A 222 16.47 9.01 25.15
N SER A 223 16.18 10.30 24.94
CA SER A 223 16.55 11.36 25.90
C SER A 223 15.82 11.21 27.25
N THR A 224 14.53 10.84 27.24
CA THR A 224 13.74 10.63 28.45
C THR A 224 14.17 9.37 29.20
N THR A 225 14.46 8.28 28.50
CA THR A 225 14.95 7.02 29.09
C THR A 225 16.36 7.18 29.66
N GLY A 226 17.23 7.93 28.98
CA GLY A 226 18.58 8.25 29.47
C GLY A 226 18.57 9.14 30.71
N ALA A 227 17.70 10.16 30.74
CA ALA A 227 17.51 11.01 31.91
C ALA A 227 16.96 10.22 33.11
N ALA A 228 15.94 9.37 32.91
CA ALA A 228 15.37 8.55 33.98
C ALA A 228 16.39 7.57 34.60
N LYS A 229 17.27 6.97 33.78
CA LYS A 229 18.37 6.12 34.28
C LYS A 229 19.40 6.92 35.09
N ALA A 230 19.78 8.12 34.63
CA ALA A 230 20.72 8.97 35.34
C ALA A 230 20.18 9.39 36.72
N THR A 231 18.89 9.78 36.80
CA THR A 231 18.26 10.15 38.08
C THR A 231 18.19 8.98 39.07
N SER A 232 17.86 7.77 38.61
CA SER A 232 17.85 6.58 39.48
C SER A 232 19.25 6.19 39.99
N SER A 233 20.29 6.45 39.18
CA SER A 233 21.68 6.17 39.54
C SER A 233 22.19 7.14 40.61
N ASP A 234 21.77 8.40 40.55
CA ASP A 234 22.14 9.43 41.52
C ASP A 234 21.38 9.25 42.85
N GLU A 235 20.11 8.85 42.80
CA GLU A 235 19.32 8.59 44.00
C GLU A 235 19.88 7.40 44.81
N SER A 236 20.31 6.32 44.13
CA SER A 236 21.02 5.21 44.78
C SER A 236 22.42 5.57 45.32
N ARG A 237 23.04 6.62 44.78
CA ARG A 237 24.35 7.10 45.23
C ARG A 237 24.23 8.01 46.45
N ASN A 238 23.17 8.80 46.53
CA ASN A 238 22.92 9.75 47.62
C ASN A 238 22.38 9.08 48.89
N THR A 239 21.72 7.91 48.80
CA THR A 239 21.29 7.15 50.00
C THR A 239 22.44 6.51 50.79
N LYS A 240 23.67 6.47 50.23
CA LYS A 240 24.85 5.91 50.91
C LYS A 240 25.65 6.91 51.75
N VAL A 241 25.21 8.18 51.84
CA VAL A 241 25.94 9.24 52.58
C VAL A 241 25.06 9.79 53.70
N ILE A 242 24.89 9.02 54.78
CA ILE A 242 24.46 9.56 56.08
C ILE A 242 25.74 9.68 56.93
N PRO A 243 26.16 10.89 57.35
CA PRO A 243 27.36 11.06 58.16
C PRO A 243 27.05 10.67 59.61
N GLU A 244 27.79 9.69 60.09
CA GLU A 244 27.84 9.27 61.48
C GLU A 244 28.43 10.39 62.35
N ARG A 245 27.59 11.16 63.06
CA ARG A 245 28.04 11.94 64.22
C ARG A 245 26.97 12.03 65.32
N LEU A 246 27.40 11.48 66.46
CA LEU A 246 27.25 12.00 67.82
C LEU A 246 25.89 11.88 68.49
N HIS A 247 25.75 10.87 69.36
CA HIS A 247 25.28 11.03 70.74
C HIS A 247 25.77 9.85 71.59
N SER A 248 26.62 10.13 72.59
CA SER A 248 26.69 9.31 73.79
C SER A 248 25.44 9.58 74.64
N PRO A 249 24.99 8.60 75.42
CA PRO A 249 25.15 8.80 76.86
C PRO A 249 25.52 7.53 77.63
N THR A 250 26.40 7.75 78.60
CA THR A 250 26.67 6.92 79.77
C THR A 250 25.37 6.64 80.56
N LYS A 251 25.19 5.40 81.07
CA LYS A 251 24.87 5.10 82.49
C LYS A 251 24.65 3.60 82.75
N GLU A 252 25.51 3.11 83.65
CA GLU A 252 25.35 2.10 84.71
C GLU A 252 24.16 1.12 84.71
N ALA A 253 24.50 -0.16 84.86
CA ALA A 253 23.67 -1.24 85.40
C ALA A 253 23.82 -1.28 86.95
N PRO A 254 22.95 -1.97 87.74
CA PRO A 254 22.94 -3.44 87.76
C PRO A 254 21.60 -4.18 88.03
N SER A 255 21.59 -5.44 87.56
CA SER A 255 20.97 -6.70 88.06
C SER A 255 19.58 -6.74 88.72
N ASP A 256 18.70 -7.59 88.17
CA ASP A 256 18.17 -8.84 88.78
C ASP A 256 17.30 -9.57 87.71
N GLN A 257 17.64 -10.79 87.26
CA GLN A 257 17.11 -12.10 87.72
C GLN A 257 15.58 -12.24 87.47
N GLU A 258 14.99 -13.19 86.73
CA GLU A 258 15.27 -14.57 86.34
C GLU A 258 14.29 -14.98 85.19
N ARG A 259 14.75 -15.79 84.22
CA ARG A 259 14.27 -17.17 83.88
C ARG A 259 13.12 -17.33 82.86
N GLY A 260 13.46 -18.03 81.77
CA GLY A 260 12.56 -18.88 80.97
C GLY A 260 12.51 -18.52 79.47
N THR A 261 13.45 -18.99 78.63
CA THR A 261 13.30 -20.17 77.72
C THR A 261 12.01 -20.16 76.88
N ALA A 262 11.98 -20.34 75.56
CA ALA A 262 12.98 -20.68 74.56
C ALA A 262 12.32 -20.50 73.17
N SER A 263 13.15 -20.16 72.18
CA SER A 263 13.17 -20.69 70.82
C SER A 263 12.03 -20.44 69.82
N ASP A 264 12.50 -19.92 68.68
CA ASP A 264 12.18 -20.33 67.31
C ASP A 264 10.96 -19.72 66.60
N VAL A 265 11.00 -19.37 65.31
CA VAL A 265 12.00 -19.18 64.24
C VAL A 265 11.13 -18.81 63.02
N SER A 266 11.55 -17.83 62.20
CA SER A 266 11.17 -17.65 60.77
C SER A 266 9.67 -17.47 60.44
N GLY A 267 9.24 -16.79 59.39
CA GLY A 267 9.87 -16.16 58.24
C GLY A 267 8.73 -15.59 57.39
N TYR A 268 8.96 -14.42 56.81
CA TYR A 268 8.11 -13.86 55.76
C TYR A 268 8.43 -14.53 54.42
N ALA A 269 7.40 -15.01 53.70
CA ALA A 269 7.34 -15.01 52.24
C ALA A 269 5.94 -15.45 51.74
N GLU A 270 5.15 -14.46 51.31
CA GLU A 270 4.55 -14.33 49.97
C GLU A 270 3.94 -15.56 49.26
N THR A 271 2.63 -15.52 48.95
CA THR A 271 2.03 -15.70 47.61
C THR A 271 0.48 -15.75 47.64
N GLN A 272 -0.16 -14.91 46.82
CA GLN A 272 -1.51 -15.13 46.24
C GLN A 272 -1.38 -16.16 45.08
N PRO A 273 -2.43 -16.84 44.55
CA PRO A 273 -3.82 -16.35 44.37
C PRO A 273 -4.94 -17.41 44.48
N SER A 274 -6.21 -16.97 44.49
CA SER A 274 -7.34 -17.53 43.71
C SER A 274 -8.69 -17.24 44.36
N GLU A 275 -9.56 -16.48 43.68
CA GLU A 275 -11.00 -16.66 43.83
C GLU A 275 -11.69 -16.65 42.47
N THR A 276 -12.54 -17.66 42.31
CA THR A 276 -13.37 -18.00 41.16
C THR A 276 -14.82 -17.83 41.59
N ARG A 277 -15.72 -17.52 40.63
CA ARG A 277 -17.19 -17.72 40.66
C ARG A 277 -17.99 -16.70 41.52
N THR A 278 -19.17 -16.19 41.14
CA THR A 278 -20.24 -16.72 40.27
C THR A 278 -21.25 -15.61 39.87
N MET A 279 -21.75 -15.69 38.64
CA MET A 279 -23.13 -15.52 38.13
C MET A 279 -24.15 -14.54 38.77
N ASN A 280 -24.78 -13.71 37.92
CA ASN A 280 -26.20 -13.82 37.49
C ASN A 280 -26.52 -12.72 36.45
N SER A 281 -26.90 -13.06 35.21
CA SER A 281 -28.26 -13.37 34.72
C SER A 281 -29.22 -12.17 34.71
N PHE A 282 -29.63 -11.70 33.52
CA PHE A 282 -31.04 -11.46 33.18
C PHE A 282 -31.23 -11.38 31.66
N ALA A 283 -32.30 -12.00 31.18
CA ALA A 283 -32.60 -12.26 29.77
C ALA A 283 -33.84 -11.47 29.29
N THR A 284 -33.81 -11.09 27.99
CA THR A 284 -34.93 -10.97 27.00
C THR A 284 -36.13 -10.01 27.24
N PRO A 285 -37.04 -9.73 26.26
CA PRO A 285 -37.05 -10.02 24.79
C PRO A 285 -37.63 -8.91 23.84
N THR A 286 -37.49 -9.15 22.51
CA THR A 286 -38.39 -8.84 21.34
C THR A 286 -38.93 -7.44 21.04
N LYS A 287 -38.84 -7.05 19.73
CA LYS A 287 -40.02 -6.70 18.89
C LYS A 287 -39.72 -6.70 17.37
N PHE A 288 -40.69 -7.26 16.63
CA PHE A 288 -40.98 -7.16 15.19
C PHE A 288 -41.24 -5.69 14.75
N THR A 289 -41.09 -5.34 13.46
CA THR A 289 -42.18 -5.07 12.47
C THR A 289 -41.62 -4.51 11.14
N LYS A 290 -42.24 -4.94 10.03
CA LYS A 290 -42.10 -4.47 8.65
C LYS A 290 -42.48 -2.98 8.47
N MET A 291 -41.83 -2.32 7.51
CA MET A 291 -42.45 -1.52 6.45
C MET A 291 -41.51 -1.48 5.25
#